data_AF-A0A7Y8JZL4-F1
#
_entry.id   AF-A0A7Y8JZL4-F1
#
_cell.length_a   1.000
_cell.length_b   1.000
_cell.length_c   1.000
_cell.angle_alpha   90.00
_cell.angle_beta   90.00
_cell.angle_gamma   90.00
#
_symmetry.space_group_name_H-M   'P 1'
#
loop_
_entity.id
_entity.type
_entity.pdbx_description
1 polymer ?
#
loop_
_entity_poly.entity_id
_entity_poly.type
_entity_poly.pdbx_seq_one_letter_code
_entity_poly.pdbx_strand_id
1 'polypeptide(L)'
;GGGGGAVHSAQLFVLLKPIDQRKDSATEVIGQIRHTLGDMPGTKLFLQAAQDITVGGRQSGAQYQYTLTADDQQSLDEWVPKVVAVLHTLPQLTDLNTDQQDNSLLANVQINRDTAARLGVGMSAVDQTLYDAFGQRQVSTLYRAANQYHVVMEIAPEYWNDPTALKSIYVPT
;
A
#
# COMPACT_ATOMS: atom_id res chain seq x y z
N GLY A 1 11.83 -2.22 10.51
CA GLY A 1 10.69 -1.39 10.08
C GLY A 1 9.96 -2.14 9.01
N GLY A 2 8.72 -2.54 9.25
CA GLY A 2 7.91 -3.29 8.29
C GLY A 2 7.60 -2.43 7.08
N GLY A 3 8.01 -2.89 5.90
CA GLY A 3 7.69 -2.26 4.63
C GLY A 3 6.21 -2.46 4.35
N GLY A 4 5.42 -1.40 4.51
CA GLY A 4 4.07 -1.30 3.97
C GLY A 4 4.16 -1.19 2.44
N GLY A 5 4.46 -2.30 1.77
CA GLY A 5 4.19 -2.42 0.34
C GLY A 5 2.68 -2.46 0.15
N ALA A 6 2.16 -1.65 -0.77
CA ALA A 6 0.75 -1.70 -1.14
C ALA A 6 0.35 -3.15 -1.44
N VAL A 7 -0.70 -3.65 -0.75
CA VAL A 7 -1.20 -5.04 -0.86
C VAL A 7 -1.67 -5.40 -2.29
N HIS A 8 -1.77 -4.39 -3.15
CA HIS A 8 -2.20 -4.43 -4.54
C HIS A 8 -1.08 -4.06 -5.53
N SER A 9 0.19 -4.19 -5.12
CA SER A 9 1.35 -3.97 -6.00
C SER A 9 2.11 -5.27 -6.26
N ALA A 10 2.57 -5.45 -7.50
CA ALA A 10 3.42 -6.56 -7.89
C ALA A 10 4.64 -6.02 -8.65
N GLN A 11 5.83 -6.53 -8.32
CA GLN A 11 7.05 -6.20 -9.05
C GLN A 11 7.52 -7.43 -9.83
N LEU A 12 7.75 -7.25 -11.13
CA LEU A 12 8.19 -8.30 -12.04
C LEU A 12 9.52 -7.91 -12.68
N PHE A 13 10.45 -8.86 -12.73
CA PHE A 13 11.71 -8.72 -13.44
C PHE A 13 11.68 -9.59 -14.70
N VAL A 14 11.85 -8.97 -15.86
CA VAL A 14 11.84 -9.67 -17.15
C VAL A 14 13.25 -9.71 -17.72
N LEU A 15 13.82 -10.92 -17.81
CA LEU A 15 15.11 -11.12 -18.45
C LEU A 15 14.90 -11.30 -19.96
N LEU A 16 15.45 -10.38 -20.75
CA LEU A 16 15.44 -10.49 -22.21
C LEU A 16 16.54 -11.42 -22.69
N LYS A 17 16.36 -11.99 -23.89
CA LYS A 17 17.45 -12.69 -24.58
C LYS A 17 18.66 -11.76 -24.75
N PRO A 18 19.88 -12.30 -24.81
CA PRO A 18 21.09 -11.54 -25.14
C PRO A 18 20.90 -10.67 -26.40
N ILE A 19 21.57 -9.50 -26.43
CA ILE A 19 21.40 -8.50 -27.50
C ILE A 19 21.74 -9.04 -28.90
N ASP A 20 22.68 -9.97 -28.98
CA ASP A 20 23.09 -10.70 -30.19
C ASP A 20 22.04 -11.72 -30.67
N GLN A 21 21.09 -12.07 -29.82
CA GLN A 21 20.03 -13.06 -30.09
C GLN A 21 18.64 -12.44 -30.19
N ARG A 22 18.53 -11.11 -30.16
CA ARG A 22 17.28 -10.37 -30.33
C ARG A 22 17.42 -9.26 -31.35
N LYS A 23 16.31 -8.94 -32.02
CA LYS A 23 16.24 -7.83 -32.98
C LYS A 23 15.74 -6.55 -32.32
N ASP A 24 14.89 -6.69 -31.32
CA ASP A 24 14.23 -5.57 -30.65
C ASP A 24 15.03 -5.11 -29.43
N SER A 25 15.18 -3.80 -29.27
CA SER A 25 15.70 -3.12 -28.09
C SER A 25 14.76 -3.29 -26.89
N ALA A 26 15.26 -2.99 -25.68
CA ALA A 26 14.43 -3.09 -24.48
C ALA A 26 13.23 -2.14 -24.54
N THR A 27 13.42 -0.94 -25.10
CA THR A 27 12.37 0.06 -25.30
C THR A 27 11.28 -0.42 -26.25
N GLU A 28 11.66 -1.11 -27.35
CA GLU A 28 10.70 -1.67 -28.30
C GLU A 28 9.89 -2.81 -27.68
N VAL A 29 10.54 -3.70 -26.91
CA VAL A 29 9.84 -4.76 -26.17
C VAL A 29 8.87 -4.16 -25.15
N ILE A 30 9.26 -3.10 -24.44
CA ILE A 30 8.36 -2.36 -23.53
C ILE A 30 7.15 -1.82 -24.28
N GLY A 31 7.35 -1.23 -25.46
CA GLY A 31 6.26 -0.75 -26.31
C GLY A 31 5.29 -1.85 -26.73
N GLN A 32 5.80 -3.03 -27.11
CA GLN A 32 4.97 -4.21 -27.44
C GLN A 32 4.14 -4.70 -26.25
N ILE A 33 4.74 -4.77 -25.06
CA ILE A 33 4.04 -5.17 -23.84
C ILE A 33 2.95 -4.14 -23.49
N ARG A 34 3.25 -2.83 -23.57
CA ARG A 34 2.25 -1.77 -23.36
C ARG A 34 1.08 -1.90 -24.33
N HIS A 35 1.33 -2.17 -25.61
CA HIS A 35 0.25 -2.37 -26.58
C HIS A 35 -0.63 -3.59 -26.25
N THR A 36 -0.04 -4.64 -25.69
CA THR A 36 -0.76 -5.89 -25.38
C THR A 36 -1.51 -5.84 -24.05
N LEU A 37 -0.97 -5.16 -23.04
CA LEU A 37 -1.46 -5.18 -21.65
C LEU A 37 -1.98 -3.83 -21.15
N GLY A 38 -1.80 -2.75 -21.91
CA GLY A 38 -2.13 -1.38 -21.47
C GLY A 38 -3.63 -1.12 -21.25
N ASP A 39 -4.50 -1.88 -21.91
CA ASP A 39 -5.95 -1.70 -21.84
C ASP A 39 -6.62 -2.57 -20.75
N MET A 40 -5.86 -3.20 -19.86
CA MET A 40 -6.42 -4.07 -18.82
C MET A 40 -7.14 -3.25 -17.73
N PRO A 41 -8.47 -3.37 -17.56
CA PRO A 41 -9.20 -2.59 -16.58
C PRO A 41 -8.72 -2.88 -15.15
N GLY A 42 -8.58 -1.83 -14.34
CA GLY A 42 -8.21 -1.95 -12.93
C GLY A 42 -6.72 -2.16 -12.65
N THR A 43 -5.86 -2.19 -13.68
CA THR A 43 -4.41 -2.34 -13.51
C THR A 43 -3.67 -1.14 -14.13
N LYS A 44 -2.66 -0.62 -13.43
CA LYS A 44 -1.70 0.33 -13.98
C LYS A 44 -0.36 -0.38 -14.14
N LEU A 45 0.08 -0.54 -15.38
CA LEU A 45 1.35 -1.17 -15.71
C LEU A 45 2.41 -0.09 -15.98
N PHE A 46 3.52 -0.16 -15.25
CA PHE A 46 4.67 0.72 -15.44
C PHE A 46 5.88 -0.12 -15.83
N LEU A 47 6.51 0.20 -16.95
CA LEU A 47 7.62 -0.57 -17.50
C LEU A 47 8.82 0.34 -17.74
N GLN A 48 9.97 -0.07 -17.22
CA GLN A 48 11.25 0.61 -17.43
C GLN A 48 12.32 -0.41 -17.76
N ALA A 49 13.24 -0.02 -18.65
CA ALA A 49 14.44 -0.80 -18.88
C ALA A 49 15.33 -0.72 -17.64
N ALA A 50 15.85 -1.85 -17.18
CA ALA A 50 16.80 -1.86 -16.06
C ALA A 50 18.02 -1.01 -16.44
N GLN A 51 18.41 -0.08 -15.55
CA GLN A 51 19.60 0.74 -15.70
C GLN A 51 20.67 0.23 -14.72
N ASP A 52 21.91 0.08 -15.20
CA ASP A 52 23.06 -0.32 -14.38
C ASP A 52 23.42 0.73 -13.31
N ILE A 53 22.96 1.97 -13.48
CA ILE A 53 23.20 3.08 -12.57
C ILE A 53 21.87 3.74 -12.22
N THR A 54 21.36 3.49 -11.01
CA THR A 54 20.24 4.23 -10.44
C THR A 54 20.79 5.46 -9.71
N VAL A 55 20.65 6.65 -10.28
CA VAL A 55 21.02 7.91 -9.61
C VAL A 55 19.83 8.38 -8.78
N GLY A 56 19.84 8.07 -7.48
CA GLY A 56 18.80 8.50 -6.54
C GLY A 56 18.45 7.40 -5.52
N GLY A 57 18.49 7.74 -4.24
CA GLY A 57 18.32 6.79 -3.13
C GLY A 57 16.88 6.31 -2.87
N ARG A 58 15.96 6.42 -3.83
CA ARG A 58 14.56 6.01 -3.69
C ARG A 58 14.15 5.08 -4.82
N GLN A 59 13.64 3.90 -4.45
CA GLN A 59 13.05 2.93 -5.36
C GLN A 59 11.75 3.53 -5.94
N SER A 60 11.70 3.74 -7.26
CA SER A 60 10.50 4.21 -7.96
C SER A 60 10.30 3.40 -9.25
N GLY A 61 9.05 3.24 -9.66
CA GLY A 61 8.67 2.64 -10.94
C GLY A 61 8.89 3.55 -12.15
N ALA A 62 9.43 4.76 -11.95
CA ALA A 62 9.69 5.74 -13.00
C ALA A 62 11.16 6.19 -13.02
N GLN A 63 11.66 6.47 -14.22
CA GLN A 63 13.04 6.93 -14.49
C GLN A 63 13.34 8.32 -13.86
N TYR A 64 12.31 9.16 -13.70
CA TYR A 64 12.43 10.48 -13.09
C TYR A 64 11.42 10.61 -11.95
N GLN A 65 11.85 11.26 -10.86
CA GLN A 65 11.03 11.46 -9.67
C GLN A 65 10.86 12.96 -9.42
N TYR A 66 9.65 13.35 -9.08
CA TYR A 66 9.32 14.71 -8.67
C TYR A 66 8.59 14.65 -7.32
N THR A 67 8.90 15.54 -6.40
CA THR A 67 8.29 15.59 -5.07
C THR A 67 7.49 16.88 -4.93
N LEU A 68 6.19 16.75 -4.66
CA LEU A 68 5.34 17.87 -4.29
C LEU A 68 5.32 17.97 -2.76
N THR A 69 5.50 19.17 -2.25
CA THR A 69 5.45 19.46 -0.81
C THR A 69 4.43 20.55 -0.55
N ALA A 70 3.64 20.39 0.51
CA ALA A 70 2.73 21.42 1.02
C ALA A 70 2.75 21.41 2.54
N ASP A 71 2.18 22.45 3.15
CA ASP A 71 2.12 22.60 4.60
C ASP A 71 1.02 21.73 5.24
N ASP A 72 0.07 21.25 4.43
CA ASP A 72 -1.05 20.41 4.88
C ASP A 72 -1.44 19.36 3.83
N GLN A 73 -2.07 18.27 4.29
CA GLN A 73 -2.49 17.16 3.42
C GLN A 73 -3.61 17.55 2.46
N GLN A 74 -4.54 18.42 2.87
CA GLN A 74 -5.69 18.81 2.05
C GLN A 74 -5.23 19.56 0.78
N SER A 75 -4.19 20.39 0.91
CA SER A 75 -3.51 21.02 -0.23
C SER A 75 -2.90 19.98 -1.18
N LEU A 76 -2.27 18.91 -0.68
CA LEU A 76 -1.74 17.84 -1.53
C LEU A 76 -2.87 17.08 -2.23
N ASP A 77 -3.94 16.73 -1.52
CA ASP A 77 -5.10 16.02 -2.07
C ASP A 77 -5.78 16.82 -3.20
N GLU A 78 -5.79 18.16 -3.11
CA GLU A 78 -6.34 19.01 -4.16
C GLU A 78 -5.40 19.17 -5.37
N TRP A 79 -4.11 19.39 -5.13
CA TRP A 79 -3.18 19.81 -6.18
C TRP A 79 -2.49 18.67 -6.89
N VAL A 80 -2.22 17.55 -6.21
CA VAL A 80 -1.55 16.40 -6.83
C VAL A 80 -2.35 15.86 -8.03
N PRO A 81 -3.67 15.62 -7.95
CA PRO A 81 -4.45 15.16 -9.11
C PRO A 81 -4.44 16.14 -10.28
N LYS A 82 -4.44 17.46 -10.00
CA LYS A 82 -4.39 18.51 -11.04
C LYS A 82 -3.04 18.52 -11.76
N VAL A 83 -1.94 18.43 -11.01
CA VAL A 83 -0.59 18.37 -11.59
C VAL A 83 -0.43 17.10 -12.41
N VAL A 84 -0.85 15.96 -11.88
CA VAL A 84 -0.86 14.67 -12.59
C VAL A 84 -1.65 14.76 -13.90
N ALA A 85 -2.84 15.36 -13.89
CA ALA A 85 -3.66 15.54 -15.09
C ALA A 85 -2.96 16.38 -16.16
N VAL A 86 -2.28 17.47 -15.78
CA VAL A 86 -1.49 18.28 -16.72
C VAL A 86 -0.30 17.49 -17.27
N LEU A 87 0.44 16.77 -16.42
CA LEU A 87 1.58 15.97 -16.85
C LEU A 87 1.17 14.85 -17.82
N HIS A 88 -0.02 14.26 -17.63
CA HIS A 88 -0.59 13.30 -18.57
C HIS A 88 -0.82 13.87 -19.98
N THR A 89 -0.96 15.19 -20.14
CA THR A 89 -1.13 15.81 -21.47
C THR A 89 0.19 15.94 -22.24
N LEU A 90 1.34 15.77 -21.58
CA LEU A 90 2.65 15.95 -22.20
C LEU A 90 3.06 14.66 -22.93
N PRO A 91 3.15 14.66 -24.28
CA PRO A 91 3.46 13.45 -25.05
C PRO A 91 4.89 12.97 -24.85
N GLN A 92 5.78 13.78 -24.25
CA GLN A 92 7.13 13.36 -23.90
C GLN A 92 7.17 12.49 -22.63
N LEU A 93 6.11 12.48 -21.83
CA LEU A 93 6.03 11.73 -20.58
C LEU A 93 5.22 10.45 -20.81
N THR A 94 5.76 9.32 -20.36
CA THR A 94 5.07 8.03 -20.37
C THR A 94 5.12 7.44 -18.98
N ASP A 95 4.18 6.55 -18.65
CA ASP A 95 4.18 5.79 -17.40
C ASP A 95 4.19 6.66 -16.12
N LEU A 96 3.42 7.76 -16.15
CA LEU A 96 3.27 8.65 -15.00
C LEU A 96 2.60 7.91 -13.83
N ASN A 97 3.29 7.83 -12.69
CA ASN A 97 2.79 7.24 -11.47
C ASN A 97 2.73 8.27 -10.33
N THR A 98 1.89 7.97 -9.33
CA THR A 98 1.83 8.71 -8.06
C THR A 98 1.89 7.69 -6.94
N ASP A 99 2.62 8.01 -5.88
CA ASP A 99 2.69 7.25 -4.64
C ASP A 99 1.55 7.61 -3.67
N GLN A 100 0.72 8.58 -4.04
CA GLN A 100 -0.50 8.93 -3.32
C GLN A 100 -1.48 7.76 -3.33
N GLN A 101 -1.69 7.17 -2.14
CA GLN A 101 -2.64 6.09 -1.91
C GLN A 101 -4.00 6.65 -1.49
N ASP A 102 -4.64 7.40 -2.38
CA ASP A 102 -6.02 7.80 -2.17
C ASP A 102 -6.92 6.59 -2.42
N ASN A 103 -7.86 6.33 -1.51
CA ASN A 103 -8.91 5.29 -1.58
C ASN A 103 -8.63 3.95 -0.88
N SER A 104 -7.76 3.90 0.13
CA SER A 104 -7.87 2.80 1.10
C SER A 104 -9.12 3.01 1.96
N LEU A 105 -10.03 2.03 2.01
CA LEU A 105 -11.16 2.05 2.91
C LEU A 105 -10.65 2.02 4.36
N LEU A 106 -11.00 3.04 5.15
CA LEU A 106 -10.63 3.14 6.55
C LEU A 106 -11.90 3.19 7.41
N ALA A 107 -11.94 2.38 8.47
CA ALA A 107 -12.96 2.50 9.51
C ALA A 107 -12.45 3.45 10.60
N ASN A 108 -13.13 4.59 10.79
CA ASN A 108 -12.79 5.54 11.86
C ASN A 108 -13.63 5.26 13.11
N VAL A 109 -12.97 4.95 14.23
CA VAL A 109 -13.63 4.71 15.53
C VAL A 109 -13.51 5.96 16.39
N GLN A 110 -14.64 6.63 16.64
CA GLN A 110 -14.72 7.78 17.55
C GLN A 110 -15.27 7.35 18.90
N ILE A 111 -14.46 7.50 19.95
CA ILE A 111 -14.83 7.08 21.31
C ILE A 111 -15.39 8.29 22.07
N ASN A 112 -16.61 8.15 22.59
CA ASN A 112 -17.19 9.12 23.52
C ASN A 112 -16.58 8.91 24.92
N ARG A 113 -15.52 9.69 25.21
CA ARG A 113 -14.77 9.58 26.46
C ARG A 113 -15.60 9.87 27.70
N ASP A 114 -16.54 10.82 27.63
CA ASP A 114 -17.42 11.16 28.76
C ASP A 114 -18.33 10.00 29.13
N THR A 115 -18.84 9.28 28.12
CA THR A 115 -19.69 8.10 28.34
C THR A 115 -18.87 6.92 28.85
N ALA A 116 -17.68 6.69 28.28
CA ALA A 116 -16.77 5.65 28.75
C ALA A 116 -16.41 5.84 30.24
N ALA A 117 -16.06 7.07 30.64
CA ALA A 117 -15.74 7.40 32.03
C ALA A 117 -16.92 7.16 32.98
N ARG A 118 -18.15 7.50 32.58
CA ARG A 118 -19.37 7.23 33.38
C ARG A 118 -19.64 5.74 33.56
N LEU A 119 -19.25 4.92 32.60
CA LEU A 119 -19.37 3.46 32.63
C LEU A 119 -18.16 2.77 33.29
N GLY A 120 -17.18 3.53 33.78
CA GLY A 120 -15.96 2.97 34.39
C GLY A 120 -14.96 2.40 33.38
N VAL A 121 -15.19 2.57 32.08
CA VAL A 121 -14.34 2.01 31.03
C VAL A 121 -13.13 2.92 30.79
N GLY A 122 -11.94 2.40 31.12
CA GLY A 122 -10.69 3.08 30.84
C GLY A 122 -10.36 3.09 29.34
N MET A 123 -9.77 4.17 28.83
CA MET A 123 -9.33 4.24 27.43
C MET A 123 -8.30 3.16 27.08
N SER A 124 -7.45 2.78 28.04
CA SER A 124 -6.52 1.66 27.87
C SER A 124 -7.24 0.33 27.63
N ALA A 125 -8.38 0.08 28.28
CA ALA A 125 -9.16 -1.13 28.06
C ALA A 125 -9.78 -1.13 26.65
N VAL A 126 -10.24 0.03 26.16
CA VAL A 126 -10.74 0.17 24.79
C VAL A 126 -9.62 -0.10 23.77
N ASP A 127 -8.46 0.54 23.94
CA ASP A 127 -7.31 0.36 23.05
C ASP A 127 -6.84 -1.10 23.04
N GLN A 128 -6.73 -1.73 24.21
CA GLN A 128 -6.33 -3.13 24.32
C GLN A 128 -7.34 -4.05 23.65
N THR A 129 -8.64 -3.83 23.85
CA THR A 129 -9.70 -4.68 23.27
C THR A 129 -9.71 -4.56 21.75
N LEU A 130 -9.58 -3.35 21.19
CA LEU A 130 -9.50 -3.13 19.75
C LEU A 130 -8.23 -3.75 19.16
N TYR A 131 -7.10 -3.65 19.87
CA TYR A 131 -5.84 -4.25 19.44
C TYR A 131 -5.88 -5.79 19.48
N ASP A 132 -6.57 -6.37 20.46
CA ASP A 132 -6.74 -7.83 20.58
C ASP A 132 -7.67 -8.36 19.49
N ALA A 133 -8.61 -7.53 19.04
CA ALA A 133 -9.59 -7.93 18.05
C ALA A 133 -9.08 -7.79 16.61
N PHE A 134 -8.49 -6.64 16.27
CA PHE A 134 -8.13 -6.26 14.89
C PHE A 134 -6.63 -6.07 14.68
N GLY A 135 -5.82 -6.16 15.74
CA GLY A 135 -4.37 -6.14 15.65
C GLY A 135 -3.79 -7.55 15.59
N GLN A 136 -2.54 -7.65 15.14
CA GLN A 136 -1.79 -8.90 15.19
C GLN A 136 -1.16 -9.08 16.58
N ARG A 137 -1.98 -9.27 17.62
CA ARG A 137 -1.44 -9.44 18.98
C ARG A 137 -0.80 -10.81 19.13
N GLN A 138 0.53 -10.82 19.20
CA GLN A 138 1.29 -12.01 19.56
C GLN A 138 1.10 -12.32 21.05
N VAL A 139 0.53 -13.49 21.34
CA VAL A 139 0.27 -13.94 22.72
C VAL A 139 1.31 -14.93 23.21
N SER A 140 2.02 -15.60 22.31
CA SER A 140 3.11 -16.52 22.66
C SER A 140 4.04 -16.79 21.46
N THR A 141 5.18 -17.41 21.72
CA THR A 141 6.09 -17.95 20.71
C THR A 141 6.29 -19.44 20.98
N LEU A 142 5.94 -20.28 20.01
CA LEU A 142 6.23 -21.71 20.06
C LEU A 142 7.61 -21.96 19.45
N TYR A 143 8.52 -22.52 20.25
CA TYR A 143 9.84 -22.91 19.78
C TYR A 143 9.87 -24.39 19.37
N ARG A 144 10.32 -24.68 18.16
CA ARG A 144 10.69 -26.01 17.68
C ARG A 144 12.19 -26.04 17.38
N ALA A 145 12.76 -27.24 17.27
CA ALA A 145 14.21 -27.46 17.16
C ALA A 145 14.93 -26.63 16.07
N ALA A 146 14.22 -26.23 15.00
CA ALA A 146 14.77 -25.42 13.91
C ALA A 146 14.00 -24.11 13.62
N ASN A 147 12.84 -23.89 14.25
CA ASN A 147 11.92 -22.79 13.88
C ASN A 147 11.22 -22.21 15.10
N GLN A 148 10.88 -20.92 15.04
CA GLN A 148 9.98 -20.27 15.98
C GLN A 148 8.67 -19.89 15.27
N TYR A 149 7.54 -20.09 15.94
CA TYR A 149 6.20 -19.75 15.43
C TYR A 149 5.55 -18.76 16.38
N HIS A 150 5.07 -17.64 15.84
CA HIS A 150 4.29 -16.67 16.61
C HIS A 150 2.84 -17.14 16.69
N VAL A 151 2.30 -17.22 17.91
CA VAL A 151 0.88 -17.46 18.14
C VAL A 151 0.22 -16.09 18.23
N VAL A 152 -0.62 -15.77 17.24
CA VAL A 152 -1.33 -14.50 17.15
C VAL A 152 -2.79 -14.75 17.51
N MET A 153 -3.33 -13.93 18.40
CA MET A 153 -4.75 -13.91 18.73
C MET A 153 -5.45 -12.88 17.84
N GLU A 154 -6.54 -13.29 17.21
CA GLU A 154 -7.36 -12.47 16.31
C GLU A 154 -8.82 -12.87 16.50
N ILE A 155 -9.78 -11.99 16.15
CA ILE A 155 -11.18 -12.39 16.03
C ILE A 155 -11.37 -13.37 14.87
N ALA A 156 -12.48 -14.11 14.88
CA ALA A 156 -12.79 -15.04 13.79
C ALA A 156 -12.89 -14.30 12.43
N PRO A 157 -12.44 -14.91 11.31
CA PRO A 157 -12.36 -14.26 9.99
C PRO A 157 -13.67 -13.64 9.48
N GLU A 158 -14.80 -14.18 9.92
CA GLU A 158 -16.14 -13.69 9.59
C GLU A 158 -16.38 -12.23 10.03
N TYR A 159 -15.64 -11.76 11.03
CA TYR A 159 -15.76 -10.41 11.60
C TYR A 159 -14.74 -9.40 11.04
N TRP A 160 -13.86 -9.79 10.11
CA TRP A 160 -12.79 -8.92 9.60
C TRP A 160 -13.26 -7.89 8.57
N ASN A 161 -14.24 -8.26 7.75
CA ASN A 161 -14.56 -7.53 6.52
C ASN A 161 -15.70 -6.52 6.68
N ASP A 162 -16.38 -6.49 7.82
CA ASP A 162 -17.51 -5.60 8.06
C ASP A 162 -17.29 -4.73 9.32
N PRO A 163 -17.23 -3.40 9.18
CA PRO A 163 -17.19 -2.48 10.32
C PRO A 163 -18.34 -2.65 11.32
N THR A 164 -19.46 -3.28 10.94
CA THR A 164 -20.54 -3.57 11.89
C THR A 164 -20.11 -4.52 13.01
N ALA A 165 -19.05 -5.33 12.80
CA ALA A 165 -18.47 -6.20 13.82
C ALA A 165 -18.00 -5.42 15.06
N LEU A 166 -17.65 -4.13 14.92
CA LEU A 166 -17.31 -3.26 16.05
C LEU A 166 -18.45 -3.16 17.08
N LYS A 167 -19.71 -3.32 16.65
CA LYS A 167 -20.88 -3.30 17.55
C LYS A 167 -20.97 -4.55 18.42
N SER A 168 -20.29 -5.63 18.03
CA SER A 168 -20.26 -6.90 18.76
C SER A 168 -19.05 -7.01 19.68
N ILE A 169 -18.18 -6.00 19.71
CA ILE A 169 -17.04 -5.92 20.62
C ILE A 169 -17.50 -5.31 21.95
N TYR A 170 -17.26 -6.04 23.04
CA TYR A 170 -17.54 -5.59 24.39
C TYR A 170 -16.22 -5.33 25.13
N VAL A 171 -16.13 -4.18 25.78
CA VAL A 171 -14.96 -3.81 26.58
C VAL A 171 -15.27 -4.09 28.05
N PRO A 172 -14.38 -4.79 28.77
CA PRO A 172 -14.54 -5.02 30.19
C PRO A 172 -14.47 -3.70 30.98
N THR A 173 -15.30 -3.57 32.00
CA THR A 173 -15.30 -2.48 33.00
C THR A 173 -14.35 -2.79 34.14
#